data_AF-A0A940HUW1-F1
#
_entry.id   AF-A0A940HUW1-F1
#
_cell.length_a   1.000
_cell.length_b   1.000
_cell.length_c   1.000
_cell.angle_alpha   90.00
_cell.angle_beta   90.00
_cell.angle_gamma   90.00
#
_symmetry.space_group_name_H-M   'P 1'
#
loop_
_entity.id
_entity.type
_entity.pdbx_description
1 polymer ?
#
loop_
_entity_poly.entity_id
_entity_poly.type
_entity_poly.pdbx_seq_one_letter_code
_entity_poly.pdbx_strand_id
1 'polypeptide(L)'
;MINTKNWLDKYGTHHSAVLITRILGSLISGFVLIGIYILFTGTEGTWAYFATMFIGFVIMAIIGIHFVEVDYPNNYKGKEGFENVVITKEGYIPAIIFAIVNAIIMYGLSDKIYA
;
A
#
# COMPACT_ATOMS: atom_id res chain seq x y z
N MET A 1 4.77 6.10 -11.66
CA MET A 1 4.60 7.54 -11.98
C MET A 1 4.38 7.80 -13.46
N ILE A 2 5.00 7.02 -14.34
CA ILE A 2 4.70 6.99 -15.77
C ILE A 2 3.32 6.32 -15.97
N ASN A 3 2.55 6.79 -16.95
CA ASN A 3 1.25 6.23 -17.35
C ASN A 3 0.12 6.20 -16.30
N THR A 4 0.12 7.15 -15.35
CA THR A 4 -0.92 7.22 -14.30
C THR A 4 -2.34 7.35 -14.86
N LYS A 5 -2.54 8.03 -15.99
CA LYS A 5 -3.86 8.19 -16.62
C LYS A 5 -4.47 6.84 -17.00
N ASN A 6 -3.74 6.01 -17.75
CA ASN A 6 -4.23 4.67 -18.12
C ASN A 6 -4.45 3.77 -16.90
N TRP A 7 -3.66 3.94 -15.84
CA TRP A 7 -3.90 3.22 -14.59
C TRP A 7 -5.23 3.66 -13.94
N LEU A 8 -5.54 4.96 -13.90
CA LEU A 8 -6.81 5.46 -13.39
C LEU A 8 -8.00 4.99 -14.26
N ASP A 9 -7.81 4.90 -15.57
CA ASP A 9 -8.83 4.38 -16.50
C ASP A 9 -9.20 2.93 -16.17
N LYS A 10 -8.24 2.07 -15.75
CA LYS A 10 -8.52 0.69 -15.29
C LYS A 10 -9.55 0.65 -14.16
N TYR A 11 -9.56 1.66 -13.30
CA TYR A 11 -10.44 1.74 -12.13
C TYR A 11 -11.63 2.69 -12.34
N GLY A 12 -11.83 3.22 -13.55
CA GLY A 12 -12.86 4.22 -13.83
C GLY A 12 -12.72 5.50 -13.02
N THR A 13 -11.49 5.84 -12.60
CA THR A 13 -11.22 7.00 -11.76
C THR A 13 -10.94 8.24 -12.61
N HIS A 14 -11.55 9.38 -12.25
CA HIS A 14 -11.37 10.63 -12.98
C HIS A 14 -9.91 11.11 -12.97
N HIS A 15 -9.43 11.69 -14.08
CA HIS A 15 -8.03 12.11 -14.24
C HIS A 15 -7.61 13.27 -13.32
N SER A 16 -8.55 13.93 -12.63
CA SER A 16 -8.23 14.87 -11.55
C SER A 16 -7.43 14.19 -10.42
N ALA A 17 -7.55 12.87 -10.25
CA ALA A 17 -6.79 12.10 -9.28
C ALA A 17 -5.30 11.91 -9.66
N VAL A 18 -4.86 12.27 -10.87
CA VAL A 18 -3.48 12.03 -11.33
C VAL A 18 -2.45 12.60 -10.37
N LEU A 19 -2.65 13.81 -9.86
CA LEU A 19 -1.71 14.44 -8.93
C LEU A 19 -1.61 13.65 -7.62
N ILE A 20 -2.74 13.36 -6.96
CA ILE A 20 -2.73 12.68 -5.66
C ILE A 20 -2.21 11.24 -5.79
N THR A 21 -2.58 10.52 -6.86
CA THR A 21 -2.07 9.17 -7.13
C THR A 21 -0.55 9.17 -7.33
N ARG A 22 0.01 10.20 -7.98
CA ARG A 22 1.46 10.32 -8.15
C ARG A 22 2.18 10.66 -6.85
N ILE A 23 1.61 11.53 -6.02
CA ILE A 23 2.17 11.86 -4.71
C ILE A 23 2.22 10.59 -3.84
N LEU A 24 1.13 9.84 -3.75
CA LEU A 24 1.09 8.57 -3.02
C LEU A 24 2.11 7.56 -3.58
N GLY A 25 2.18 7.43 -4.91
CA GLY A 25 3.18 6.57 -5.56
C GLY A 25 4.63 6.99 -5.29
N SER A 26 4.89 8.30 -5.18
CA SER A 26 6.23 8.82 -4.85
C SER A 26 6.64 8.53 -3.41
N LEU A 27 5.70 8.61 -2.46
CA LEU A 27 5.94 8.25 -1.06
C LEU A 27 6.30 6.77 -0.94
N ILE A 28 5.52 5.88 -1.58
CA ILE A 28 5.80 4.44 -1.61
C ILE A 28 7.18 4.18 -2.26
N SER A 29 7.51 4.88 -3.34
CA SER A 29 8.82 4.77 -3.99
C SER A 29 9.97 5.15 -3.04
N GLY A 30 9.77 6.18 -2.20
CA GLY A 30 10.73 6.57 -1.17
C GLY A 30 11.01 5.45 -0.16
N PHE A 31 9.96 4.79 0.34
CA PHE A 31 10.13 3.63 1.23
C PHE A 31 10.88 2.48 0.53
N VAL A 32 10.56 2.19 -0.73
CA VAL A 32 11.28 1.17 -1.52
C VAL A 32 12.77 1.51 -1.64
N LEU A 33 13.12 2.78 -1.90
CA LEU A 33 14.52 3.22 -1.98
C LEU A 33 15.25 3.07 -0.66
N ILE A 34 14.60 3.36 0.48
CA ILE A 34 15.18 3.11 1.81
C ILE A 34 15.42 1.60 2.02
N GLY A 35 14.45 0.75 1.63
CA GLY A 35 14.63 -0.69 1.69
C GLY A 35 15.81 -1.17 0.84
N ILE A 36 15.96 -0.66 -0.38
CA ILE A 36 17.10 -0.95 -1.26
C ILE A 36 18.41 -0.48 -0.60
N TYR A 37 18.43 0.72 0.00
CA TYR A 37 19.60 1.23 0.70
C TYR A 37 20.01 0.30 1.85
N ILE A 38 19.06 -0.17 2.66
CA ILE A 38 19.30 -1.12 3.76
C ILE A 38 19.92 -2.43 3.26
N LEU A 39 19.55 -2.91 2.05
CA LEU A 39 20.18 -4.11 1.46
C LEU A 39 21.69 -3.95 1.28
N PHE A 40 22.18 -2.73 1.07
CA PHE A 40 23.61 -2.46 0.87
C PHE A 40 24.33 -2.04 2.15
N THR A 41 23.63 -1.42 3.11
CA THR A 41 24.25 -0.92 4.35
C THR A 41 24.13 -1.86 5.54
N GLY A 42 23.34 -2.92 5.42
CA GLY A 42 23.05 -3.85 6.50
C GLY A 42 21.79 -3.47 7.28
N THR A 43 21.26 -4.45 8.02
CA THR A 43 19.97 -4.37 8.70
C THR A 43 20.06 -3.98 10.18
N GLU A 44 21.27 -3.74 10.69
CA GLU A 44 21.51 -3.45 12.11
C GLU A 44 20.85 -2.13 12.54
N GLY A 45 20.08 -2.15 13.65
CA GLY A 45 19.37 -0.98 14.16
C GLY A 45 18.23 -0.44 13.27
N THR A 46 17.84 -1.15 12.21
CA THR A 46 16.86 -0.65 11.22
C THR A 46 15.40 -0.96 11.57
N TRP A 47 15.11 -1.37 12.81
CA TRP A 47 13.76 -1.79 13.22
C TRP A 47 12.66 -0.77 12.90
N ALA A 48 12.95 0.53 13.02
CA ALA A 48 11.96 1.57 12.78
C ALA A 48 11.39 1.53 11.35
N TYR A 49 12.23 1.21 10.36
CA TYR A 49 11.80 1.04 8.97
C TYR A 49 10.83 -0.15 8.84
N PHE A 50 11.23 -1.33 9.32
CA PHE A 50 10.42 -2.54 9.21
C PHE A 50 9.11 -2.47 10.01
N ALA A 51 9.15 -1.91 11.23
CA ALA A 51 7.96 -1.68 12.04
C ALA A 51 6.99 -0.70 11.36
N THR A 52 7.50 0.39 10.78
CA THR A 52 6.68 1.35 10.03
C THR A 52 6.01 0.69 8.84
N MET A 53 6.76 -0.11 8.06
CA MET A 53 6.22 -0.83 6.91
C MET A 53 5.18 -1.86 7.34
N PHE A 54 5.46 -2.66 8.38
CA PHE A 54 4.54 -3.65 8.91
C PHE A 54 3.21 -3.01 9.36
N ILE A 55 3.29 -2.01 10.24
CA ILE A 55 2.10 -1.31 10.76
C ILE A 55 1.33 -0.64 9.61
N GLY A 56 2.03 0.04 8.71
CA GLY A 56 1.43 0.68 7.54
C GLY A 56 0.65 -0.30 6.68
N PHE A 57 1.24 -1.45 6.35
CA PHE A 57 0.56 -2.47 5.55
C PHE A 57 -0.59 -3.16 6.27
N VAL A 58 -0.49 -3.38 7.59
CA VAL A 58 -1.62 -3.89 8.39
C VAL A 58 -2.80 -2.91 8.36
N ILE A 59 -2.55 -1.62 8.58
CA ILE A 59 -3.58 -0.58 8.52
C ILE A 59 -4.20 -0.51 7.11
N MET A 60 -3.36 -0.50 6.07
CA MET A 60 -3.83 -0.51 4.68
C MET A 60 -4.70 -1.73 4.38
N ALA A 61 -4.34 -2.91 4.88
CA ALA A 61 -5.14 -4.12 4.72
C ALA A 61 -6.50 -4.00 5.41
N ILE A 62 -6.54 -3.55 6.66
CA ILE A 62 -7.79 -3.39 7.43
C ILE A 62 -8.73 -2.39 6.75
N ILE A 63 -8.21 -1.20 6.43
CA ILE A 63 -9.00 -0.15 5.78
C ILE A 63 -9.47 -0.61 4.40
N GLY A 64 -8.60 -1.24 3.62
CA GLY A 64 -8.93 -1.72 2.28
C GLY A 64 -9.96 -2.85 2.29
N ILE A 65 -9.87 -3.82 3.21
CA ILE A 65 -10.90 -4.85 3.40
C ILE A 65 -12.23 -4.20 3.77
N HIS A 66 -12.23 -3.31 4.77
CA HIS A 66 -13.44 -2.64 5.21
C HIS A 66 -14.08 -1.84 4.08
N PHE A 67 -13.28 -1.08 3.32
CA PHE A 67 -13.81 -0.30 2.20
C PHE A 67 -14.37 -1.18 1.09
N VAL A 68 -13.62 -2.18 0.62
CA VAL A 68 -14.01 -3.02 -0.52
C VAL A 68 -15.21 -3.92 -0.19
N GLU A 69 -15.20 -4.56 0.98
CA GLU A 69 -16.16 -5.61 1.34
C GLU A 69 -17.38 -5.08 2.11
N VAL A 70 -17.27 -3.92 2.78
CA VAL A 70 -18.34 -3.36 3.62
C VAL A 70 -18.80 -2.01 3.10
N ASP A 71 -17.91 -1.02 3.02
CA ASP A 71 -18.31 0.36 2.77
C ASP A 71 -18.80 0.56 1.33
N TYR A 72 -18.05 0.08 0.34
CA TYR A 72 -18.42 0.17 -1.07
C TYR A 72 -19.79 -0.44 -1.40
N PRO A 73 -20.08 -1.72 -1.09
CA PRO A 73 -21.37 -2.32 -1.44
C PRO A 73 -22.56 -1.68 -0.71
N ASN A 74 -22.37 -1.19 0.52
CA ASN A 74 -23.46 -0.63 1.32
C ASN A 74 -23.69 0.87 1.07
N ASN A 75 -22.62 1.62 0.81
CA ASN A 75 -22.64 3.09 0.84
C ASN A 75 -22.29 3.76 -0.48
N TYR A 76 -21.74 3.08 -1.49
CA TYR A 76 -21.28 3.75 -2.73
C TYR A 76 -21.72 3.07 -4.01
N LYS A 77 -21.87 1.74 -4.03
CA LYS A 77 -22.21 0.99 -5.24
C LYS A 77 -23.54 1.49 -5.82
N GLY A 78 -23.49 1.98 -7.06
CA GLY A 78 -24.65 2.50 -7.79
C GLY A 78 -25.11 3.90 -7.36
N LYS A 79 -24.33 4.61 -6.53
CA LYS A 79 -24.58 6.02 -6.23
C LYS A 79 -23.96 6.94 -7.28
N GLU A 80 -24.51 8.15 -7.36
CA GLU A 80 -24.01 9.19 -8.24
C GLU A 80 -22.51 9.45 -8.00
N GLY A 81 -21.72 9.44 -9.07
CA GLY A 81 -20.26 9.61 -9.02
C GLY A 81 -19.45 8.32 -8.80
N PHE A 82 -20.11 7.17 -8.64
CA PHE A 82 -19.46 5.85 -8.47
C PHE A 82 -19.89 4.81 -9.52
N GLU A 83 -20.66 5.21 -10.53
CA GLU A 83 -21.32 4.31 -11.49
C GLU A 83 -20.33 3.49 -12.32
N ASN A 84 -19.18 4.09 -12.65
CA ASN A 84 -18.15 3.48 -13.49
C ASN A 84 -16.92 3.04 -12.69
N VAL A 85 -16.94 3.17 -11.36
CA VAL A 85 -15.78 2.87 -10.51
C VAL A 85 -15.64 1.36 -10.38
N VAL A 86 -14.46 0.85 -10.75
CA VAL A 86 -14.15 -0.57 -10.64
C VAL A 86 -13.40 -0.80 -9.33
N ILE A 87 -14.09 -1.34 -8.33
CA ILE A 87 -13.48 -1.74 -7.06
C ILE A 87 -13.09 -3.21 -7.13
N THR A 88 -11.85 -3.51 -6.77
CA THR A 88 -11.28 -4.86 -6.81
C THR A 88 -10.53 -5.17 -5.52
N LYS A 89 -10.35 -6.47 -5.24
CA LYS A 89 -9.57 -6.94 -4.09
C LYS A 89 -8.07 -6.62 -4.21
N GLU A 90 -7.59 -6.21 -5.39
CA GLU A 90 -6.24 -5.65 -5.56
C GLU A 90 -5.99 -4.44 -4.65
N GLY A 91 -7.05 -3.77 -4.15
CA GLY A 91 -6.94 -2.66 -3.22
C GLY A 91 -6.39 -3.02 -1.84
N TYR A 92 -6.42 -4.30 -1.42
CA TYR A 92 -5.92 -4.70 -0.10
C TYR A 92 -5.10 -6.00 -0.08
N ILE A 93 -5.25 -6.90 -1.07
CA ILE A 93 -4.49 -8.16 -1.13
C ILE A 93 -2.97 -7.91 -1.06
N PRO A 94 -2.38 -6.98 -1.85
CA PRO A 94 -0.95 -6.70 -1.76
C PRO A 94 -0.51 -6.26 -0.37
N ALA A 95 -1.33 -5.44 0.32
CA ALA A 95 -1.01 -4.97 1.66
C ALA A 95 -0.93 -6.14 2.67
N ILE A 96 -1.84 -7.13 2.57
CA ILE A 96 -1.78 -8.34 3.41
C ILE A 96 -0.47 -9.10 3.15
N ILE A 97 -0.12 -9.32 1.88
CA ILE A 97 1.09 -10.04 1.50
C ILE A 97 2.32 -9.32 2.04
N PHE A 98 2.42 -8.00 1.86
CA PHE A 98 3.55 -7.22 2.35
C PHE A 98 3.63 -7.16 3.88
N ALA A 99 2.49 -7.15 4.57
CA ALA A 99 2.46 -7.25 6.04
C ALA A 99 3.03 -8.60 6.51
N ILE A 100 2.62 -9.71 5.88
CA ILE A 100 3.13 -11.06 6.20
C ILE A 100 4.63 -11.15 5.93
N VAL A 101 5.08 -10.67 4.77
CA VAL A 101 6.51 -10.65 4.42
C VAL A 101 7.31 -9.84 5.45
N ASN A 102 6.83 -8.65 5.83
CA ASN A 102 7.50 -7.85 6.85
C ASN A 102 7.51 -8.54 8.22
N ALA A 103 6.42 -9.19 8.62
CA ALA A 103 6.37 -9.95 9.87
C ALA A 103 7.42 -11.08 9.89
N ILE A 104 7.57 -11.81 8.78
CA ILE A 104 8.58 -12.85 8.63
C ILE A 104 9.99 -12.25 8.74
N ILE A 105 10.24 -11.11 8.09
CA ILE A 105 11.55 -10.42 8.16
C ILE A 105 11.82 -9.97 9.60
N MET A 106 10.85 -9.34 10.26
CA MET A 106 11.00 -8.85 11.62
C MET A 106 11.27 -9.96 12.63
N TYR A 107 10.62 -11.11 12.45
CA TYR A 107 10.85 -12.29 13.28
C TYR A 107 12.21 -12.95 12.96
N GLY A 108 12.53 -13.13 11.68
CA GLY A 108 13.73 -13.84 11.24
C GLY A 108 15.03 -13.05 11.41
N LEU A 109 14.96 -11.72 11.44
CA LEU A 109 16.11 -10.83 11.62
C LEU A 109 16.07 -10.06 12.94
N SER A 110 15.27 -10.50 13.92
CA SER A 110 15.06 -9.79 15.20
C SER A 110 16.38 -9.36 15.85
N ASP A 111 17.33 -10.29 15.94
CA ASP A 111 18.60 -10.08 16.64
C ASP A 111 19.49 -9.03 15.97
N LYS A 112 19.23 -8.71 14.70
CA LYS A 112 19.93 -7.67 13.95
C LYS A 112 19.17 -6.36 13.94
N ILE A 113 17.88 -6.39 13.60
CA ILE A 113 17.12 -5.15 13.40
C ILE A 113 16.91 -4.38 14.71
N TYR A 114 16.90 -5.08 15.85
CA TYR A 114 16.72 -4.50 17.19
C TYR A 114 18.03 -4.31 17.96
N ALA A 115 19.18 -4.71 17.40
CA ALA A 115 20.49 -4.43 17.97
C ALA A 115 20.83 -2.93 17.83
#